data_AF-A0A969YKG7-F1
#
_entry.id   AF-A0A969YKG7-F1
#
_cell.length_a   1.000
_cell.length_b   1.000
_cell.length_c   1.000
_cell.angle_alpha   90.00
_cell.angle_beta   90.00
_cell.angle_gamma   90.00
#
_symmetry.space_group_name_H-M   'P 1'
#
loop_
_entity.id
_entity.type
_entity.pdbx_description
1 polymer ?
#
loop_
_entity_poly.entity_id
_entity_poly.type
_entity_poly.pdbx_seq_one_letter_code
_entity_poly.pdbx_strand_id
1 'polypeptide(L)'
;MIRLFFGDVLSGITTVLILGLLGFLAVSVARGKHVTRWGWRIVVAVAVGTALSALSATRDAFMTENALFEPGGLQSVLCAVAGGLIYALGIAALFIRKQGYRRVAFCLIAALLLVQMVAVEGSRLAMAAGVLL
;
A
#
# COMPACT_ATOMS: atom_id res chain seq x y z
N MET A 1 0.52 17.00 -15.93
CA MET A 1 0.09 15.63 -15.53
C MET A 1 1.18 14.58 -15.72
N ILE A 2 1.72 14.35 -16.92
CA ILE A 2 2.78 13.33 -17.16
C ILE A 2 4.08 13.60 -16.36
N ARG A 3 4.47 14.88 -16.16
CA ARG A 3 5.66 15.21 -15.36
C ARG A 3 5.58 14.83 -13.87
N LEU A 4 4.39 14.65 -13.29
CA LEU A 4 4.27 14.25 -11.88
C LEU A 4 4.45 12.74 -11.67
N PHE A 5 4.15 11.94 -12.71
CA PHE A 5 4.21 10.48 -12.72
C PHE A 5 5.44 9.92 -13.46
N PHE A 6 5.98 10.67 -14.43
CA PHE A 6 7.12 10.28 -15.27
C PHE A 6 8.21 11.36 -15.38
N GLY A 7 8.09 12.49 -14.68
CA GLY A 7 9.14 13.50 -14.66
C GLY A 7 10.34 13.12 -13.78
N ASP A 8 10.19 12.08 -12.96
CA ASP A 8 11.20 11.57 -12.06
C ASP A 8 11.21 10.03 -12.08
N VAL A 9 12.41 9.43 -12.10
CA VAL A 9 12.60 7.97 -12.23
C VAL A 9 11.88 7.22 -11.09
N LEU A 10 11.86 7.83 -9.90
CA LEU A 10 11.17 7.32 -8.69
C LEU A 10 9.65 7.27 -8.84
N SER A 11 9.03 8.24 -9.51
CA SER A 11 7.57 8.24 -9.77
C SER A 11 7.18 7.14 -10.77
N GLY A 12 8.01 6.87 -11.78
CA GLY A 12 7.79 5.77 -12.71
C GLY A 12 7.90 4.41 -12.01
N ILE A 13 8.95 4.23 -11.19
CA ILE A 13 9.19 3.00 -10.43
C ILE A 13 8.04 2.71 -9.46
N THR A 14 7.61 3.70 -8.66
CA THR A 14 6.50 3.56 -7.71
C THR A 14 5.19 3.18 -8.41
N THR A 15 4.89 3.79 -9.57
CA THR A 15 3.69 3.46 -10.36
C THR A 15 3.69 2.02 -10.85
N VAL A 16 4.81 1.55 -11.40
CA VAL A 16 4.96 0.16 -11.86
C VAL A 16 4.84 -0.84 -10.70
N LEU A 17 5.45 -0.52 -9.55
CA LEU A 17 5.34 -1.35 -8.35
C LEU A 17 3.91 -1.39 -7.79
N ILE A 18 3.18 -0.27 -7.81
CA ILE A 18 1.76 -0.22 -7.43
C ILE A 18 0.96 -1.18 -8.32
N LEU A 19 1.09 -1.07 -9.64
CA LEU A 19 0.40 -1.94 -10.59
C LEU A 19 0.78 -3.42 -10.39
N GLY A 20 2.05 -3.70 -10.15
CA GLY A 20 2.54 -5.04 -9.85
C GLY A 20 1.94 -5.62 -8.57
N LEU A 21 1.89 -4.82 -7.49
CA LEU A 21 1.30 -5.24 -6.22
C LEU A 21 -0.22 -5.44 -6.35
N LEU A 22 -0.94 -4.54 -7.04
CA LEU A 22 -2.36 -4.69 -7.32
C LEU A 22 -2.67 -5.95 -8.14
N GLY A 23 -1.88 -6.21 -9.18
CA GLY A 23 -1.99 -7.43 -9.98
C GLY A 23 -1.75 -8.68 -9.13
N PHE A 24 -0.71 -8.67 -8.29
CA PHE A 24 -0.42 -9.77 -7.37
C PHE A 24 -1.56 -10.03 -6.38
N LEU A 25 -2.14 -8.97 -5.79
CA LEU A 25 -3.26 -9.07 -4.86
C LEU A 25 -4.52 -9.61 -5.57
N ALA A 26 -4.88 -9.05 -6.73
CA ALA A 26 -6.03 -9.47 -7.52
C ALA A 26 -5.94 -10.94 -7.97
N VAL A 27 -4.79 -11.35 -8.51
CA VAL A 27 -4.56 -12.76 -8.90
C VAL A 27 -4.60 -13.68 -7.68
N SER A 28 -4.10 -13.21 -6.53
CA SER A 28 -4.12 -13.99 -5.29
C SER A 28 -5.52 -14.21 -4.74
N VAL A 29 -6.39 -13.20 -4.83
CA VAL A 29 -7.80 -13.32 -4.45
C VAL A 29 -8.55 -14.21 -5.45
N ALA A 30 -8.37 -13.99 -6.76
CA ALA A 30 -9.04 -14.73 -7.82
C ALA A 30 -8.70 -16.23 -7.82
N ARG A 31 -7.42 -16.58 -7.58
CA ARG A 31 -6.97 -17.99 -7.51
C ARG A 31 -7.11 -18.61 -6.12
N GLY A 32 -7.76 -17.92 -5.17
CA GLY A 32 -7.78 -18.30 -3.76
C GLY A 32 -8.26 -19.73 -3.44
N LYS A 33 -9.07 -20.35 -4.32
CA LYS A 33 -9.52 -21.75 -4.13
C LYS A 33 -8.39 -22.80 -4.23
N HIS A 34 -7.27 -22.48 -4.90
CA HIS A 34 -6.14 -23.40 -5.09
C HIS A 34 -4.88 -23.01 -4.30
N VAL A 35 -4.96 -21.99 -3.45
CA VAL A 35 -3.79 -21.50 -2.71
C VAL A 35 -3.63 -22.27 -1.40
N THR A 36 -2.58 -23.07 -1.31
CA THR A 36 -2.23 -23.86 -0.11
C THR A 36 -1.31 -23.12 0.86
N ARG A 37 -0.61 -22.06 0.41
CA ARG A 37 0.38 -21.30 1.22
C ARG A 37 -0.02 -19.82 1.39
N TRP A 38 -1.13 -19.55 2.05
CA TRP A 38 -1.59 -18.18 2.33
C TRP A 38 -0.61 -17.36 3.19
N GLY A 39 0.08 -18.00 4.14
CA GLY A 39 1.05 -17.30 5.01
C GLY A 39 2.21 -16.67 4.24
N TRP A 40 2.75 -17.34 3.23
CA TRP A 40 3.83 -16.78 2.39
C TRP A 40 3.34 -15.57 1.60
N ARG A 41 2.12 -15.62 1.08
CA ARG A 41 1.55 -14.49 0.32
C ARG A 41 1.32 -13.26 1.19
N ILE A 42 0.94 -13.46 2.46
CA ILE A 42 0.84 -12.36 3.44
C ILE A 42 2.22 -11.72 3.65
N VAL A 43 3.26 -12.52 3.89
CA VAL A 43 4.62 -11.99 4.08
C VAL A 43 5.09 -11.21 2.85
N VAL A 44 4.86 -11.74 1.65
CA VAL A 44 5.20 -11.04 0.39
C VAL A 44 4.39 -9.75 0.25
N ALA A 45 3.08 -9.77 0.50
CA ALA A 45 2.23 -8.58 0.39
C ALA A 45 2.64 -7.49 1.38
N VAL A 46 2.94 -7.85 2.63
CA VAL A 46 3.41 -6.90 3.65
C VAL A 46 4.79 -6.38 3.27
N ALA A 47 5.75 -7.23 2.90
CA ALA A 47 7.10 -6.79 2.55
C ALA A 47 7.12 -5.85 1.34
N VAL A 48 6.42 -6.21 0.26
CA VAL A 48 6.33 -5.38 -0.96
C VAL A 48 5.52 -4.11 -0.67
N GLY A 49 4.42 -4.20 0.09
CA GLY A 49 3.62 -3.05 0.49
C GLY A 49 4.39 -2.06 1.36
N THR A 50 5.20 -2.54 2.30
CA THR A 50 6.10 -1.71 3.11
C THR A 50 7.17 -1.05 2.26
N ALA A 51 7.83 -1.80 1.37
CA ALA A 51 8.84 -1.24 0.48
C ALA A 51 8.24 -0.14 -0.40
N LEU A 52 7.03 -0.36 -0.91
CA LEU A 52 6.28 0.63 -1.68
C LEU A 52 5.96 1.88 -0.86
N SER A 53 5.46 1.69 0.36
CA SER A 53 5.15 2.81 1.27
C SER A 53 6.39 3.63 1.61
N ALA A 54 7.54 2.98 1.84
CA ALA A 54 8.81 3.66 2.09
C ALA A 54 9.27 4.47 0.85
N LEU A 55 9.20 3.89 -0.35
CA LEU A 55 9.53 4.59 -1.59
C LEU A 55 8.60 5.78 -1.85
N SER A 56 7.30 5.63 -1.58
CA SER A 56 6.34 6.74 -1.66
C SER A 56 6.65 7.83 -0.64
N ALA A 57 7.00 7.47 0.60
CA ALA A 57 7.39 8.44 1.62
C ALA A 57 8.68 9.20 1.25
N THR A 58 9.67 8.52 0.67
CA THR A 58 10.89 9.16 0.15
C THR A 58 10.57 10.10 -1.02
N ARG A 59 9.70 9.67 -1.95
CA ARG A 59 9.26 10.48 -3.10
C ARG A 59 8.52 11.74 -2.65
N ASP A 60 7.66 11.61 -1.65
CA ASP A 60 6.81 12.71 -1.16
C ASP A 60 7.52 13.52 -0.04
N ALA A 61 8.83 13.31 0.14
CA ALA A 61 9.69 14.01 1.09
C ALA A 61 9.13 14.04 2.53
N PHE A 62 8.45 12.97 2.92
CA PHE A 62 7.76 12.85 4.21
C PHE A 62 8.75 13.02 5.37
N MET A 63 8.38 13.78 6.40
CA MET A 63 9.23 14.16 7.55
C MET A 63 10.41 15.09 7.20
N THR A 64 10.35 15.81 6.08
CA THR A 64 11.27 16.91 5.76
C THR A 64 10.53 18.25 5.66
N GLU A 65 11.25 19.36 5.60
CA GLU A 65 10.65 20.70 5.43
C GLU A 65 9.88 20.87 4.11
N ASN A 66 10.17 20.02 3.11
CA ASN A 66 9.49 20.01 1.81
C ASN A 66 8.41 18.90 1.72
N ALA A 67 7.91 18.41 2.86
CA ALA A 67 6.92 17.34 2.87
C ALA A 67 5.66 17.73 2.10
N LEU A 68 5.29 16.86 1.15
CA LEU A 68 4.10 17.05 0.32
C LEU A 68 2.79 16.86 1.12
N PHE A 69 2.90 16.16 2.26
CA PHE A 69 1.80 15.91 3.18
C PHE A 69 2.20 16.31 4.60
N GLU A 70 1.36 17.07 5.27
CA GLU A 70 1.60 17.51 6.64
C GLU A 70 1.67 16.29 7.61
N PRO A 71 2.66 16.25 8.51
CA PRO A 71 2.71 15.27 9.59
C PRO A 71 1.51 15.46 10.53
N GLY A 72 0.46 14.65 10.35
CA GLY A 72 -0.79 14.75 11.10
C GLY A 72 -2.03 15.06 10.26
N GLY A 73 -1.86 15.33 8.96
CA GLY A 73 -2.97 15.45 8.03
C GLY A 73 -3.80 14.15 7.92
N LEU A 74 -5.05 14.27 7.48
CA LEU A 74 -6.00 13.17 7.39
C LEU A 74 -5.42 11.96 6.63
N GLN A 75 -4.69 12.20 5.54
CA GLN A 75 -4.00 11.14 4.80
C GLN A 75 -2.90 10.44 5.60
N SER A 76 -2.05 11.20 6.29
CA SER A 76 -0.94 10.67 7.10
C SER A 76 -1.46 9.79 8.23
N VAL A 77 -2.55 10.21 8.89
CA VAL A 77 -3.23 9.43 9.94
C VAL A 77 -3.87 8.18 9.37
N LEU A 78 -4.59 8.29 8.24
CA LEU A 78 -5.18 7.12 7.57
C LEU A 78 -4.12 6.10 7.17
N CYS A 79 -2.99 6.55 6.60
CA CYS A 79 -1.89 5.68 6.22
C CYS A 79 -1.23 5.03 7.45
N ALA A 80 -1.06 5.77 8.54
CA ALA A 80 -0.51 5.23 9.79
C ALA A 80 -1.41 4.15 10.40
N VAL A 81 -2.72 4.42 10.51
CA VAL A 81 -3.71 3.47 11.05
C VAL A 81 -3.79 2.22 10.17
N ALA A 82 -3.90 2.39 8.85
CA ALA A 82 -3.94 1.28 7.90
C ALA A 82 -2.65 0.45 7.97
N GLY A 83 -1.48 1.10 8.03
CA GLY A 83 -0.19 0.44 8.18
C GLY A 83 -0.10 -0.38 9.46
N GLY A 84 -0.52 0.20 10.59
CA GLY A 84 -0.58 -0.49 11.88
C GLY A 84 -1.47 -1.74 11.84
N LEU A 85 -2.64 -1.65 11.21
CA LEU A 85 -3.55 -2.79 11.01
C LEU A 85 -2.95 -3.87 10.10
N ILE A 86 -2.27 -3.49 9.01
CA ILE A 86 -1.57 -4.43 8.12
C ILE A 86 -0.52 -5.22 8.90
N TYR A 87 0.30 -4.56 9.71
CA TYR A 87 1.29 -5.23 10.54
C TYR A 87 0.66 -6.12 11.61
N ALA A 88 -0.38 -5.65 12.30
CA ALA A 88 -1.09 -6.46 13.30
C ALA A 88 -1.67 -7.75 12.69
N LEU A 89 -2.33 -7.64 11.53
CA LEU A 89 -2.85 -8.80 10.78
C LEU A 89 -1.75 -9.71 10.28
N GLY A 90 -0.64 -9.14 9.78
CA GLY A 90 0.53 -9.88 9.31
C GLY A 90 1.17 -10.71 10.43
N ILE A 91 1.40 -10.09 11.59
CA ILE A 91 1.96 -10.74 12.77
C ILE A 91 0.99 -11.81 13.28
N ALA A 92 -0.30 -11.50 13.43
CA ALA A 92 -1.30 -12.47 13.87
C ALA A 92 -1.37 -13.69 12.94
N ALA A 93 -1.20 -13.51 11.64
CA ALA A 93 -1.18 -14.61 10.67
C ALA A 93 0.06 -15.53 10.77
N LEU A 94 1.16 -15.06 11.39
CA LEU A 94 2.32 -15.92 11.70
C LEU A 94 1.98 -16.90 12.83
N PHE A 95 1.30 -16.42 13.88
CA PHE A 95 0.87 -17.26 15.02
C PHE A 95 -0.32 -18.15 14.68
N ILE A 96 -1.34 -17.62 13.99
CA ILE A 96 -2.55 -18.35 13.63
C ILE A 96 -2.33 -19.08 12.30
N ARG A 97 -1.98 -20.36 12.37
CA ARG A 97 -1.69 -21.21 11.20
C ARG A 97 -2.93 -21.73 10.47
N LYS A 98 -4.14 -21.43 10.96
CA LYS A 98 -5.40 -21.84 10.32
C LYS A 98 -5.51 -21.19 8.93
N GLN A 99 -5.64 -22.00 7.89
CA GLN A 99 -5.70 -21.54 6.50
C GLN A 99 -6.90 -20.61 6.24
N GLY A 100 -8.06 -20.88 6.88
CA GLY A 100 -9.22 -19.99 6.80
C GLY A 100 -8.94 -18.59 7.33
N TYR A 101 -8.26 -18.49 8.48
CA TYR A 101 -7.86 -17.20 9.05
C TYR A 101 -6.87 -16.46 8.14
N ARG A 102 -5.84 -17.16 7.64
CA ARG A 102 -4.83 -16.56 6.76
C ARG A 102 -5.43 -16.04 5.46
N ARG A 103 -6.43 -16.72 4.90
CA ARG A 103 -7.16 -16.22 3.73
C ARG A 103 -7.90 -14.91 4.03
N VAL A 104 -8.62 -14.84 5.15
CA VAL A 104 -9.33 -13.62 5.57
C VAL A 104 -8.35 -12.50 5.86
N ALA A 105 -7.29 -12.78 6.62
CA ALA A 105 -6.22 -11.83 6.93
C ALA A 105 -5.56 -11.28 5.65
N PHE A 106 -5.30 -12.14 4.66
CA PHE A 106 -4.78 -11.70 3.37
C PHE A 106 -5.75 -10.76 2.64
N CYS A 107 -7.05 -11.09 2.59
CA CYS A 107 -8.04 -10.21 1.97
C CYS A 107 -8.14 -8.85 2.68
N LEU A 108 -8.08 -8.84 4.02
CA LEU A 108 -8.08 -7.59 4.80
C LEU A 108 -6.81 -6.77 4.55
N ILE A 109 -5.63 -7.40 4.53
CA ILE A 109 -4.36 -6.74 4.20
C ILE A 109 -4.41 -6.16 2.78
N ALA A 110 -4.94 -6.92 1.81
CA ALA A 110 -5.10 -6.47 0.44
C ALA A 110 -6.01 -5.23 0.34
N ALA A 111 -7.14 -5.24 1.07
CA ALA A 111 -8.05 -4.11 1.13
C ALA A 111 -7.40 -2.87 1.78
N LEU A 112 -6.66 -3.05 2.87
CA LEU A 112 -5.95 -1.95 3.55
C LEU A 112 -4.85 -1.36 2.67
N LEU A 113 -4.07 -2.19 1.95
CA LEU A 113 -3.06 -1.73 0.99
C LEU A 113 -3.69 -0.95 -0.16
N LEU A 114 -4.84 -1.42 -0.67
CA LEU A 114 -5.62 -0.71 -1.69
C LEU A 114 -6.04 0.67 -1.20
N VAL A 115 -6.57 0.77 0.02
CA VAL A 115 -6.97 2.04 0.62
C VAL A 115 -5.78 2.99 0.75
N GLN A 116 -4.61 2.52 1.21
CA GLN A 116 -3.39 3.35 1.29
C GLN A 116 -2.98 3.88 -0.10
N MET A 117 -2.97 3.02 -1.13
CA MET A 117 -2.61 3.44 -2.49
C MET A 117 -3.56 4.49 -3.04
N VAL A 118 -4.87 4.28 -2.87
CA VAL A 118 -5.90 5.23 -3.33
C VAL A 118 -5.81 6.53 -2.55
N ALA A 119 -5.53 6.49 -1.24
CA ALA A 119 -5.34 7.70 -0.44
C ALA A 119 -4.11 8.50 -0.91
N VAL A 120 -2.96 7.86 -1.09
CA VAL A 120 -1.73 8.55 -1.50
C VAL A 120 -1.81 9.09 -2.93
N GLU A 121 -2.17 8.24 -3.89
CA GLU A 121 -2.24 8.66 -5.30
C GLU A 121 -3.46 9.54 -5.58
N GLY A 122 -4.58 9.30 -4.89
CA GLY A 122 -5.78 10.13 -4.98
C GLY A 122 -5.53 11.55 -4.49
N SER A 123 -4.84 11.74 -3.37
CA SER A 123 -4.45 13.07 -2.92
C SER A 123 -3.49 13.77 -3.87
N ARG A 124 -2.54 13.04 -4.47
CA ARG A 124 -1.67 13.61 -5.51
C ARG A 124 -2.44 14.04 -6.75
N LEU A 125 -3.42 13.25 -7.20
CA LEU A 125 -4.30 13.62 -8.30
C LEU A 125 -5.16 14.85 -7.95
N ALA A 126 -5.67 14.94 -6.72
CA ALA A 126 -6.45 16.08 -6.25
C ALA A 126 -5.60 17.37 -6.19
N MET A 127 -4.35 17.29 -5.71
CA MET A 127 -3.41 18.40 -5.75
C MET A 127 -3.04 18.80 -7.19
N ALA A 128 -2.80 17.80 -8.06
CA ALA A 128 -2.50 18.05 -9.47
C ALA A 128 -3.69 18.64 -10.26
N ALA A 129 -4.92 18.38 -9.82
CA ALA A 129 -6.14 18.94 -10.37
C ALA A 129 -6.51 20.30 -9.75
N GLY A 130 -5.76 20.78 -8.75
CA GLY A 130 -6.02 22.06 -8.07
C GLY A 130 -7.26 22.07 -7.18
N VAL A 131 -7.72 20.90 -6.73
CA VAL A 131 -8.98 20.74 -5.97
C VAL A 131 -8.77 20.82 -4.44
N LEU A 132 -7.52 20.69 -3.97
CA LEU A 132 -7.13 20.93 -2.58
C LEU A 132 -6.15 22.10 -2.54
N LEU A 133 -6.65 23.27 -2.11
CA LEU A 133 -5.91 24.45 -1.66
C LEU A 133 -5.71 24.35 -0.15
#